data_AF-V4U549-F1
#
_entry.id   AF-V4U549-F1
#
_cell.length_a   1.000
_cell.length_b   1.000
_cell.length_c   1.000
_cell.angle_alpha   90.00
_cell.angle_beta   90.00
_cell.angle_gamma   90.00
#
_symmetry.space_group_name_H-M   'P 1'
#
loop_
_entity.id
_entity.type
_entity.pdbx_description
1 polymer ?
#
loop_
_entity_poly.entity_id
_entity_poly.type
_entity_poly.pdbx_seq_one_letter_code
_entity_poly.pdbx_strand_id
1 'polypeptide(L)' 'MSELVARTGRHQQRYEAGCRLVAGCIPFKYRNRNCEEGDCDGDGDGGSEKIVEVLMINSTSGPGLLFPK' A
#
# COMPACT_ATOMS: atom_id res chain seq x y z
N MET A 1 22.97 4.71 34.98
CA MET A 1 21.80 4.23 34.20
C MET A 1 21.67 5.12 32.99
N SER A 2 21.81 4.59 31.78
CA SER A 2 21.55 5.35 30.55
C SER A 2 20.04 5.41 30.34
N GLU A 3 19.46 6.60 30.33
CA GLU A 3 18.05 6.77 29.98
C GLU A 3 17.84 6.33 28.53
N LEU A 4 16.98 5.32 28.35
CA LEU A 4 16.48 4.94 27.03
C LEU A 4 15.54 6.06 26.57
N VAL A 5 16.11 7.13 26.02
CA VAL A 5 15.32 8.20 25.40
C VAL A 5 14.60 7.58 24.20
N ALA A 6 13.31 7.34 24.37
CA ALA A 6 12.47 6.90 23.28
C ALA A 6 12.48 7.97 22.18
N ARG A 7 12.68 7.57 20.93
CA ARG A 7 12.48 8.45 19.76
C ARG A 7 11.12 9.16 19.89
N THR A 8 11.08 10.45 19.55
CA THR A 8 9.87 11.29 19.66
C THR A 8 8.64 10.58 19.07
N GLY A 9 7.52 10.58 19.80
CA GLY A 9 6.26 9.97 19.36
C GLY A 9 6.05 8.49 19.70
N ARG A 10 7.04 7.77 20.27
CA ARG A 10 6.89 6.34 20.62
C ARG A 10 5.79 6.07 21.65
N HIS A 11 5.53 7.01 22.56
CA HIS A 11 4.44 6.95 23.54
C HIS A 11 3.04 7.07 22.90
N GLN A 12 2.95 7.56 21.65
CA GLN A 12 1.69 7.69 20.92
C GLN A 12 1.34 6.43 20.11
N GLN A 13 2.25 5.44 20.06
CA GLN A 13 2.00 4.16 19.39
C GLN A 13 1.02 3.32 20.21
N ARG A 14 0.14 2.60 19.53
CA ARG A 14 -0.81 1.69 20.17
C ARG A 14 -0.15 0.35 20.45
N TYR A 15 -0.35 -0.15 21.68
CA TYR A 15 0.12 -1.45 22.12
C TYR A 15 -1.02 -2.24 22.75
N GLU A 16 -1.04 -3.55 22.51
CA GLU A 16 -1.96 -4.50 23.12
C GLU A 16 -1.18 -5.73 23.57
N ALA A 17 -1.28 -6.09 24.86
CA ALA A 17 -0.53 -7.21 25.46
C ALA A 17 0.99 -7.19 25.20
N GLY A 18 1.61 -6.00 25.14
CA GLY A 18 3.04 -5.83 24.86
C GLY A 18 3.42 -5.83 23.37
N CYS A 19 2.46 -6.06 22.47
CA CYS A 19 2.67 -6.06 21.02
C CYS A 19 2.30 -4.70 20.43
N ARG A 20 3.10 -4.19 19.48
CA ARG A 20 2.78 -2.94 18.77
C ARG A 20 1.73 -3.21 17.70
N LEU A 21 0.63 -2.47 17.75
CA LEU A 21 -0.39 -2.49 16.71
C LEU A 21 0.05 -1.59 15.54
N VAL A 22 -0.03 -2.13 14.33
CA VAL A 22 0.35 -1.46 13.09
C VAL A 22 -0.76 -1.69 12.08
N ALA A 23 -1.14 -0.66 11.34
CA ALA A 23 -2.17 -0.74 10.30
C ALA A 23 -1.53 -0.49 8.94
N GLY A 24 -1.88 -1.31 7.96
CA GLY A 24 -1.44 -1.14 6.58
C GLY A 24 -2.58 -1.20 5.59
N CYS A 25 -2.25 -1.07 4.32
CA CYS A 25 -3.19 -1.17 3.23
C CYS A 25 -2.57 -1.89 2.03
N ILE A 26 -3.43 -2.39 1.15
CA ILE A 26 -3.04 -2.84 -0.19
C ILE A 26 -3.68 -1.86 -1.16
N PRO A 27 -2.97 -0.79 -1.56
CA PRO A 27 -3.52 0.16 -2.51
C PRO A 27 -3.60 -0.51 -3.88
N PHE A 28 -4.74 -0.38 -4.56
CA PHE A 28 -4.94 -0.94 -5.88
C PHE A 28 -5.69 0.05 -6.79
N LYS A 29 -5.57 -0.16 -8.10
CA LYS A 29 -6.42 0.48 -9.11
C LYS A 29 -6.73 -0.53 -10.21
N TYR A 30 -7.85 -0.31 -10.91
CA TYR A 30 -8.16 -1.07 -12.11
C TYR A 30 -7.56 -0.38 -13.33
N ARG A 31 -6.96 -1.18 -14.20
CA ARG A 31 -6.55 -0.78 -15.54
C ARG A 31 -7.45 -1.51 -16.54
N ASN A 32 -8.00 -0.75 -17.49
CA ASN A 32 -8.76 -1.34 -18.56
C ASN A 32 -7.79 -1.80 -19.66
N ARG A 33 -7.79 -3.11 -19.94
CA ARG A 33 -6.91 -3.74 -20.93
C ARG A 33 -7.08 -3.18 -22.34
N ASN A 34 -8.25 -2.63 -22.66
CA ASN A 34 -8.59 -2.18 -24.02
C ASN A 34 -8.21 -0.72 -24.30
N CYS A 35 -7.75 0.04 -23.30
CA CYS A 35 -7.48 1.49 -23.44
C CYS A 35 -6.03 1.83 -23.79
N GLU A 36 -5.19 0.84 -24.06
CA GLU A 36 -3.75 1.04 -24.29
C GLU A 36 -3.45 1.40 -25.76
N GLU A 37 -4.43 1.20 -26.65
CA GLU A 37 -4.39 1.57 -28.06
C GLU A 37 -5.44 2.65 -28.37
N GLY A 38 -5.31 3.82 -27.74
CA GLY A 38 -5.69 5.10 -28.34
C GLY A 38 -7.14 5.41 -28.73
N ASP A 39 -8.14 4.55 -28.48
CA ASP A 39 -9.53 4.94 -28.75
C ASP A 39 -10.54 4.12 -27.95
N CYS A 40 -11.29 4.78 -27.06
CA CYS A 40 -12.59 4.27 -26.59
C CYS A 40 -13.37 5.36 -25.83
N ASP A 41 -13.87 6.33 -26.58
CA ASP A 41 -15.16 6.96 -26.28
C ASP A 41 -16.26 5.98 -26.70
N GLY A 42 -16.81 5.23 -25.76
CA GLY A 42 -17.90 4.30 -26.07
C GLY A 42 -18.44 3.61 -24.84
N ASP A 43 -19.61 4.07 -24.39
CA ASP A 43 -20.52 3.36 -23.49
C ASP A 43 -20.94 2.02 -24.14
N GLY A 44 -20.08 1.02 -24.05
CA GLY A 44 -20.26 -0.31 -24.62
C GLY A 44 -20.02 -1.37 -23.57
N ASP A 45 -21.12 -1.91 -23.05
CA ASP A 45 -21.21 -3.15 -22.27
C ASP A 45 -20.53 -4.30 -23.04
N GLY A 46 -19.22 -4.47 -22.82
CA GLY A 46 -18.37 -5.34 -23.64
C GLY A 46 -17.14 -5.81 -22.89
N GLY A 47 -17.34 -6.58 -21.82
CA GLY A 47 -16.41 -7.60 -21.31
C GLY A 47 -14.93 -7.21 -21.16
N SER A 48 -14.60 -5.96 -20.86
CA SER A 48 -13.21 -5.56 -20.72
C SER A 48 -12.60 -6.21 -19.47
N GLU A 49 -11.62 -7.10 -19.65
CA GLU A 49 -10.86 -7.70 -18.54
C GLU A 49 -10.18 -6.57 -17.74
N LYS A 50 -10.68 -6.32 -16.52
CA LYS A 50 -10.09 -5.33 -15.61
C LYS A 50 -8.86 -5.94 -14.96
N ILE A 51 -7.68 -5.43 -15.30
CA ILE A 51 -6.42 -5.83 -14.67
C ILE A 51 -6.29 -5.06 -13.35
N VAL A 52 -5.99 -5.77 -12.25
CA VAL A 52 -5.71 -5.15 -10.96
C VAL A 52 -4.23 -4.84 -10.86
N GLU A 53 -3.89 -3.57 -10.71
CA GLU A 53 -2.54 -3.13 -10.38
C GLU A 53 -2.48 -2.79 -8.88
N VAL A 54 -1.39 -3.19 -8.21
CA VAL A 54 -1.16 -2.91 -6.78
C VAL A 54 0.08 -2.05 -6.58
N LEU A 55 0.04 -1.15 -5.59
CA LEU A 55 1.18 -0.31 -5.23
C LEU A 55 2.03 -0.97 -4.15
N MET A 56 3.31 -1.18 -4.45
CA MET A 56 4.33 -1.58 -3.48
C MET A 56 5.34 -0.45 -3.27
N ILE A 57 5.93 -0.40 -2.07
CA ILE A 57 6.97 0.56 -1.68
C ILE A 57 8.27 -0.18 -1.35
N ASN A 58 9.41 0.51 -1.46
CA ASN A 58 10.68 -0.03 -0.99
C ASN A 58 10.80 0.13 0.54
N SER A 59 11.50 -0.81 1.18
CA SER A 59 11.82 -0.69 2.60
C SER A 59 13.09 0.16 2.80
N THR A 60 13.08 1.09 3.75
CA THR A 60 14.32 1.76 4.18
C THR A 60 15.24 0.84 4.99
N SER A 61 14.73 -0.29 5.46
CA SER A 61 15.43 -1.28 6.29
C SER A 61 15.97 -2.48 5.51
N GLY A 62 15.77 -2.54 4.18
CA GLY A 62 16.30 -3.65 3.37
C GLY A 62 15.79 -3.65 1.92
N PRO A 63 16.33 -4.53 1.06
CA PRO A 63 16.07 -4.52 -0.39
C PRO A 63 14.69 -5.07 -0.82
N GLY A 64 13.71 -5.15 0.09
CA GLY A 64 12.40 -5.73 -0.19
C GLY A 64 11.35 -4.72 -0.65
N LEU A 65 10.44 -5.17 -1.51
CA LEU A 65 9.17 -4.49 -1.78
C LEU A 65 8.13 -4.92 -0.74
N LEU A 66 7.44 -3.95 -0.17
CA LEU A 66 6.45 -4.14 0.89
C LEU A 66 5.18 -3.37 0.54
N PHE A 67 4.05 -3.77 1.11
CA PHE A 67 2.87 -2.91 1.12
C PHE A 67 2.99 -1.82 2.20
N PRO A 68 2.38 -0.64 1.97
CA PRO A 68 2.34 0.41 2.99
C PRO A 68 1.71 -0.08 4.30
N LYS A 69 2.39 0.22 5.41
CA LYS A 69 2.04 -0.10 6.79
C LYS A 69 2.61 0.93 7.75
#